data_AF-A0AAV5T5F0-F1
#
_entry.id   AF-A0AAV5T5F0-F1
#
_cell.length_a   1.000
_cell.length_b   1.000
_cell.length_c   1.000
_cell.angle_alpha   90.00
_cell.angle_beta   90.00
_cell.angle_gamma   90.00
#
_symmetry.space_group_name_H-M   'P 1'
#
loop_
_entity.id
_entity.type
_entity.pdbx_description
1 polymer ?
#
loop_
_entity_poly.entity_id
_entity_poly.type
_entity_poly.pdbx_seq_one_letter_code
_entity_poly.pdbx_strand_id
1 'polypeptide(L)'
;ADLAVWSGAFEKTVDEATRKGLPLRQTSIDARMSDEQRMRSEMEAHLALAEKMEKEAREAGIADLDEKVAEARKALRRSNSILSGWLDNLSDASSGLSDLAAGAAAAERTADHLAAALKQTTPKDAQRLKEIEKEIEVGAAARSQVAETARKLLGLPDVTEEDGVKNTVSSIDGRVAAISADFDTRMKVNRE
;
A
#
# COMPACT_ATOMS: atom_id res chain seq x y z
N ALA A 1 -31.80 21.00 -2.79
CA ALA A 1 -31.43 20.42 -1.49
C ALA A 1 -30.63 21.46 -0.72
N ASP A 2 -30.83 21.57 0.60
CA ASP A 2 -30.09 22.52 1.44
C ASP A 2 -28.60 22.13 1.49
N LEU A 3 -27.71 23.08 1.16
CA LEU A 3 -26.26 22.90 1.13
C LEU A 3 -25.72 22.44 2.49
N ALA A 4 -26.31 22.92 3.59
CA ALA A 4 -25.93 22.51 4.94
C ALA A 4 -26.24 21.03 5.18
N VAL A 5 -27.44 20.58 4.78
CA VAL A 5 -27.86 19.17 4.89
C VAL A 5 -26.98 18.27 4.04
N TRP A 6 -26.68 18.68 2.80
CA TRP A 6 -25.81 17.91 1.92
C TRP A 6 -24.39 17.81 2.48
N SER A 7 -23.80 18.92 2.93
CA SER A 7 -22.43 18.93 3.47
C SER A 7 -22.25 18.03 4.69
N GLY A 8 -23.25 17.97 5.58
CA GLY A 8 -23.25 17.06 6.73
C GLY A 8 -23.42 15.59 6.34
N ALA A 9 -24.20 15.28 5.28
CA ALA A 9 -24.31 13.92 4.75
C ALA A 9 -23.02 13.49 4.03
N PHE A 10 -22.38 14.42 3.32
CA PHE A 10 -21.10 14.20 2.66
C PHE A 10 -19.98 13.91 3.67
N GLU A 11 -19.89 14.70 4.75
CA GLU A 11 -18.92 14.48 5.83
C GLU A 11 -19.04 13.05 6.42
N LYS A 12 -20.27 12.58 6.69
CA LYS A 12 -20.50 11.19 7.13
C LYS A 12 -20.07 10.16 6.10
N THR A 13 -20.31 10.43 4.81
CA THR A 13 -19.91 9.53 3.72
C THR A 13 -18.39 9.39 3.64
N VAL A 14 -17.67 10.51 3.81
CA VAL A 14 -16.20 10.54 3.87
C VAL A 14 -15.69 9.76 5.10
N ASP A 15 -16.29 9.98 6.27
CA ASP A 15 -15.93 9.24 7.49
C ASP A 15 -16.14 7.73 7.32
N GLU A 16 -17.28 7.31 6.74
CA GLU A 16 -17.57 5.90 6.49
C GLU A 16 -16.65 5.29 5.43
N ALA A 17 -16.21 6.06 4.44
CA ALA A 17 -15.29 5.59 3.41
C ALA A 17 -13.88 5.34 3.98
N THR A 18 -13.40 6.24 4.83
CA THR A 18 -12.04 6.21 5.38
C THR A 18 -11.90 5.30 6.61
N ARG A 19 -12.98 5.07 7.36
CA ARG A 19 -12.96 4.20 8.56
C ARG A 19 -12.96 2.69 8.24
N LYS A 20 -13.21 2.30 6.99
CA LYS A 20 -13.26 0.87 6.58
C LYS A 20 -11.88 0.18 6.53
N GLY A 21 -10.82 0.90 6.88
CA GLY A 21 -9.46 0.38 6.91
C GLY A 21 -8.76 0.40 5.56
N LEU A 22 -7.43 0.38 5.57
CA LEU A 22 -6.54 0.50 4.41
C LEU A 22 -6.30 -0.88 3.78
N PRO A 23 -6.87 -1.18 2.59
CA PRO A 23 -6.71 -2.49 2.00
C PRO A 23 -5.31 -2.66 1.42
N LEU A 24 -4.63 -3.76 1.76
CA LEU A 24 -3.32 -4.12 1.20
C LEU A 24 -3.46 -5.00 -0.05
N ARG A 25 -4.36 -4.60 -0.95
CA ARG A 25 -4.60 -5.24 -2.24
C ARG A 25 -4.76 -4.18 -3.33
N GLN A 26 -3.97 -4.29 -4.40
CA GLN A 26 -3.92 -3.26 -5.45
C GLN A 26 -5.30 -2.95 -6.04
N THR A 27 -6.10 -3.97 -6.39
CA THR A 27 -7.44 -3.76 -6.94
C THR A 27 -8.39 -3.04 -5.99
N SER A 28 -8.25 -3.28 -4.69
CA SER A 28 -9.04 -2.61 -3.65
C SER A 28 -8.57 -1.17 -3.48
N ILE A 29 -7.25 -0.92 -3.48
CA ILE A 29 -6.68 0.43 -3.43
C ILE A 29 -7.13 1.26 -4.63
N ASP A 30 -7.04 0.72 -5.85
CA ASP A 30 -7.46 1.41 -7.08
C ASP A 30 -8.94 1.82 -7.02
N ALA A 31 -9.80 0.92 -6.52
CA ALA A 31 -11.22 1.23 -6.31
C ALA A 31 -11.42 2.36 -5.29
N ARG A 32 -10.67 2.33 -4.18
CA ARG A 32 -10.72 3.38 -3.15
C ARG A 32 -10.20 4.72 -3.64
N MET A 33 -9.14 4.75 -4.45
CA MET A 33 -8.64 5.97 -5.10
C MET A 33 -9.68 6.54 -6.07
N SER A 34 -10.37 5.68 -6.82
CA SER A 34 -11.45 6.12 -7.71
C SER A 34 -12.63 6.71 -6.93
N ASP A 35 -13.03 6.07 -5.83
CA ASP A 35 -14.07 6.58 -4.92
C ASP A 35 -13.68 7.93 -4.30
N GLU A 36 -12.43 8.03 -3.85
CA GLU A 36 -11.82 9.26 -3.31
C GLU A 36 -11.89 10.41 -4.33
N GLN A 37 -11.46 10.15 -5.57
CA GLN A 37 -11.47 11.14 -6.63
C GLN A 37 -12.90 11.59 -7.00
N ARG A 38 -13.86 10.65 -7.00
CA ARG A 38 -15.29 10.98 -7.17
C ARG A 38 -15.77 11.91 -6.05
N MET A 39 -15.49 11.57 -4.79
CA MET A 39 -15.87 12.39 -3.63
C MET A 39 -15.23 13.78 -3.68
N ARG A 40 -13.96 13.90 -4.09
CA ARG A 40 -13.32 15.21 -4.30
C ARG A 40 -14.03 16.04 -5.35
N SER A 41 -14.35 15.43 -6.49
CA SER A 41 -15.02 16.13 -7.59
C SER A 41 -16.41 16.64 -7.17
N GLU A 42 -17.16 15.82 -6.42
CA GLU A 42 -18.45 16.21 -5.84
C GLU A 42 -18.30 17.36 -4.84
N MET A 43 -17.30 17.30 -3.97
CA MET A 43 -16.99 18.35 -3.00
C MET A 43 -16.63 19.68 -3.69
N GLU A 44 -15.76 19.64 -4.70
CA GLU A 44 -15.36 20.83 -5.47
C GLU A 44 -16.55 21.50 -6.18
N ALA A 45 -17.43 20.70 -6.79
CA ALA A 45 -18.66 21.21 -7.40
C ALA A 45 -19.56 21.92 -6.38
N HIS A 46 -19.68 21.37 -5.16
CA HIS A 46 -20.50 21.97 -4.10
C HIS A 46 -19.82 23.17 -3.41
N LEU A 47 -18.48 23.22 -3.39
CA LEU A 47 -17.75 24.42 -2.98
C LEU A 47 -17.99 25.57 -3.97
N ALA A 48 -17.93 25.30 -5.27
CA ALA A 48 -18.24 26.29 -6.30
C ALA A 48 -19.70 26.79 -6.20
N LEU A 49 -20.64 25.88 -5.92
CA LEU A 49 -22.04 26.24 -5.66
C LEU A 49 -22.17 27.12 -4.41
N ALA A 50 -21.47 26.78 -3.33
CA ALA A 50 -21.45 27.55 -2.09
C ALA A 50 -20.95 28.98 -2.32
N GLU A 51 -19.86 29.14 -3.08
CA GLU A 51 -19.31 30.45 -3.43
C GLU A 51 -20.27 31.30 -4.28
N LYS A 52 -20.98 30.67 -5.22
CA LYS A 52 -22.02 31.34 -6.00
C LYS A 52 -23.19 31.78 -5.12
N MET A 53 -23.67 30.92 -4.23
CA MET A 53 -24.77 31.25 -3.30
C MET A 53 -24.39 32.38 -2.34
N GLU A 54 -23.15 32.39 -1.83
CA GLU A 54 -22.64 33.48 -0.98
C GLU A 54 -22.66 34.83 -1.72
N LYS A 55 -22.20 34.83 -2.99
CA LYS A 55 -22.19 36.04 -3.81
C LYS A 55 -23.61 36.57 -4.04
N GLU A 56 -24.53 35.70 -4.44
CA GLU A 56 -25.94 36.07 -4.69
C GLU A 56 -26.64 36.55 -3.41
N ALA A 57 -26.36 35.92 -2.27
CA ALA A 57 -26.91 36.33 -0.96
C ALA A 57 -26.41 37.70 -0.52
N ARG A 58 -25.11 37.97 -0.71
CA ARG A 58 -24.51 39.27 -0.41
C ARG A 58 -25.08 40.38 -1.30
N GLU A 59 -25.27 40.11 -2.59
CA GLU A 59 -25.91 41.04 -3.53
C GLU A 59 -27.39 41.30 -3.16
N ALA A 60 -28.09 40.30 -2.62
CA ALA A 60 -29.48 40.41 -2.19
C ALA A 60 -29.68 40.92 -0.74
N GLY A 61 -28.60 41.06 0.05
CA GLY A 61 -28.67 41.51 1.46
C GLY A 61 -29.24 40.47 2.44
N ILE A 62 -29.11 39.17 2.15
CA ILE A 62 -29.68 38.08 2.96
C ILE A 62 -28.64 37.54 3.96
N ALA A 63 -28.64 38.07 5.19
CA ALA A 63 -27.64 37.73 6.21
C ALA A 63 -27.69 36.26 6.70
N ASP A 64 -28.88 35.66 6.83
CA ASP A 64 -29.04 34.27 7.30
C ASP A 64 -28.44 33.21 6.36
N LEU A 65 -28.20 33.57 5.08
CA LEU A 65 -27.60 32.64 4.12
C LEU A 65 -26.08 32.53 4.33
N ASP A 66 -25.43 33.59 4.79
CA ASP A 66 -23.97 33.64 4.97
C ASP A 66 -23.51 32.65 6.05
N GLU A 67 -24.26 32.53 7.16
CA GLU A 67 -23.91 31.60 8.25
C GLU A 67 -24.03 30.13 7.81
N LYS A 68 -25.11 29.78 7.09
CA LYS A 68 -25.32 28.41 6.59
C LYS A 68 -24.28 28.01 5.55
N VAL A 69 -23.91 28.94 4.66
CA VAL A 69 -22.87 28.72 3.67
C VAL A 69 -21.50 28.59 4.34
N ALA A 70 -21.21 29.40 5.36
CA ALA A 70 -19.97 29.31 6.13
C ALA A 70 -19.82 27.95 6.83
N GLU A 71 -20.87 27.46 7.49
CA GLU A 71 -20.84 26.14 8.14
C GLU A 71 -20.69 25.00 7.13
N ALA A 72 -21.38 25.07 5.99
CA ALA A 72 -21.20 24.08 4.92
C ALA A 72 -19.76 24.07 4.38
N ARG A 73 -19.16 25.24 4.12
CA ARG A 73 -17.76 25.33 3.68
C ARG A 73 -16.79 24.77 4.71
N LYS A 74 -17.07 24.96 6.00
CA LYS A 74 -16.26 24.41 7.10
C LYS A 74 -16.32 22.88 7.09
N ALA A 75 -17.48 22.28 6.91
CA ALA A 75 -17.65 20.83 6.78
C ALA A 75 -16.92 20.27 5.55
N LEU A 76 -17.02 20.94 4.39
CA LEU A 76 -16.33 20.53 3.17
C LEU A 76 -14.81 20.64 3.31
N ARG A 77 -14.28 21.67 3.99
CA ARG A 77 -12.84 21.77 4.29
C ARG A 77 -12.34 20.64 5.19
N ARG A 78 -13.12 20.25 6.21
CA ARG A 78 -12.78 19.10 7.06
C ARG A 78 -12.75 17.81 6.23
N SER A 79 -13.78 17.60 5.41
CA SER A 79 -13.88 16.46 4.50
C SER A 79 -12.69 16.40 3.54
N ASN A 80 -12.26 17.53 2.98
CA ASN A 80 -11.07 17.62 2.13
C ASN A 80 -9.80 17.15 2.85
N SER A 81 -9.60 17.60 4.09
CA SER A 81 -8.44 17.21 4.90
C SER A 81 -8.42 15.71 5.17
N ILE A 82 -9.58 15.12 5.46
CA ILE A 82 -9.71 13.67 5.68
C ILE A 82 -9.40 12.90 4.39
N LEU A 83 -9.99 13.30 3.26
CA LEU A 83 -9.73 12.69 1.97
C LEU A 83 -8.26 12.79 1.56
N SER A 84 -7.58 13.90 1.87
CA SER A 84 -6.14 14.05 1.57
C SER A 84 -5.28 13.09 2.37
N GLY A 85 -5.48 13.00 3.69
CA GLY A 85 -4.75 12.01 4.49
C GLY A 85 -5.07 10.57 4.05
N TRP A 86 -6.30 10.32 3.62
CA TRP A 86 -6.67 9.01 3.08
C TRP A 86 -5.99 8.68 1.74
N LEU A 87 -5.91 9.64 0.83
CA LEU A 87 -5.22 9.49 -0.46
C LEU A 87 -3.73 9.25 -0.27
N ASP A 88 -3.09 9.93 0.68
CA ASP A 88 -1.68 9.72 1.02
C ASP A 88 -1.46 8.28 1.50
N ASN A 89 -2.29 7.80 2.42
CA ASN A 89 -2.23 6.41 2.90
C ASN A 89 -2.44 5.38 1.77
N LEU A 90 -3.40 5.62 0.87
CA LEU A 90 -3.63 4.77 -0.31
C LEU A 90 -2.41 4.76 -1.25
N SER A 91 -1.79 5.91 -1.45
CA SER A 91 -0.61 6.06 -2.32
C SER A 91 0.60 5.35 -1.73
N ASP A 92 0.83 5.50 -0.42
CA ASP A 92 1.89 4.80 0.30
C ASP A 92 1.69 3.28 0.25
N ALA A 93 0.46 2.80 0.46
CA ALA A 93 0.14 1.38 0.32
C ALA A 93 0.36 0.87 -1.11
N SER A 94 -0.07 1.62 -2.12
CA SER A 94 0.11 1.25 -3.54
C SER A 94 1.58 1.17 -3.92
N SER A 95 2.38 2.15 -3.50
CA SER A 95 3.83 2.18 -3.75
C SER A 95 4.50 1.01 -3.04
N GLY A 96 4.19 0.80 -1.75
CA GLY A 96 4.76 -0.30 -0.98
C GLY A 96 4.41 -1.68 -1.54
N LEU A 97 3.19 -1.89 -2.06
CA LEU A 97 2.83 -3.14 -2.74
C LEU A 97 3.61 -3.35 -4.04
N SER A 98 3.84 -2.27 -4.81
CA SER A 98 4.66 -2.33 -6.02
C SER A 98 6.11 -2.69 -5.69
N ASP A 99 6.67 -2.07 -4.65
CA ASP A 99 8.02 -2.35 -4.15
C ASP A 99 8.13 -3.79 -3.61
N LEU A 100 7.11 -4.27 -2.90
CA LEU A 100 7.04 -5.65 -2.41
C LEU A 100 7.04 -6.64 -3.58
N ALA A 101 6.24 -6.39 -4.61
CA ALA A 101 6.16 -7.25 -5.79
C ALA A 101 7.49 -7.26 -6.57
N ALA A 102 8.12 -6.09 -6.74
CA ALA A 102 9.41 -5.99 -7.42
C ALA A 102 10.53 -6.70 -6.63
N GLY A 103 10.57 -6.51 -5.31
CA GLY A 103 11.50 -7.19 -4.41
C GLY A 103 11.27 -8.70 -4.40
N ALA A 104 10.01 -9.14 -4.37
CA ALA A 104 9.64 -10.54 -4.44
C ALA A 104 10.13 -11.19 -5.74
N ALA A 105 9.83 -10.58 -6.89
CA ALA A 105 10.28 -11.07 -8.19
C ALA A 105 11.81 -11.09 -8.33
N ALA A 106 12.52 -10.19 -7.67
CA ALA A 106 13.99 -10.23 -7.60
C ALA A 106 14.47 -11.42 -6.74
N ALA A 107 13.92 -11.58 -5.53
CA ALA A 107 14.27 -12.68 -4.63
C ALA A 107 13.96 -14.06 -5.25
N GLU A 108 12.84 -14.18 -5.96
CA GLU A 108 12.47 -15.40 -6.67
C GLU A 108 13.47 -15.75 -7.77
N ARG A 109 13.89 -14.78 -8.58
CA ARG A 109 14.91 -15.00 -9.62
C ARG A 109 16.25 -15.42 -9.01
N THR A 110 16.65 -14.80 -7.90
CA THR A 110 17.86 -15.20 -7.18
C THR A 110 17.73 -16.62 -6.63
N ALA A 111 16.57 -16.98 -6.07
CA ALA A 111 16.31 -18.32 -5.58
C ALA A 111 16.35 -19.37 -6.71
N ASP A 112 15.77 -19.08 -7.87
CA ASP A 112 15.84 -19.96 -9.05
C ASP A 112 17.27 -20.14 -9.55
N HIS A 113 18.06 -19.06 -9.59
CA HIS A 113 19.47 -19.12 -9.96
C HIS A 113 20.26 -20.01 -8.99
N LEU A 114 20.10 -19.81 -7.69
CA LEU A 114 20.77 -20.59 -6.65
C LEU A 114 20.38 -22.06 -6.69
N ALA A 115 19.09 -22.36 -6.85
CA ALA A 115 18.60 -23.73 -6.96
C ALA A 115 19.17 -24.44 -8.21
N ALA A 116 19.25 -23.74 -9.34
CA ALA A 116 19.86 -24.27 -10.56
C ALA A 116 21.37 -24.49 -10.40
N ALA A 117 22.08 -23.52 -9.81
CA ALA A 117 23.51 -23.61 -9.53
C ALA A 117 23.82 -24.79 -8.59
N LEU A 118 23.05 -24.94 -7.52
CA LEU A 118 23.15 -26.09 -6.62
C LEU A 118 22.94 -27.40 -7.38
N LYS A 119 21.87 -27.51 -8.17
CA LYS A 119 21.56 -28.73 -8.93
C LYS A 119 22.70 -29.15 -9.87
N GLN A 120 23.41 -28.18 -10.46
CA GLN A 120 24.53 -28.42 -11.36
C GLN A 120 25.86 -28.67 -10.62
N THR A 121 25.94 -28.34 -9.33
CA THR A 121 27.17 -28.42 -8.55
C THR A 121 27.26 -29.74 -7.81
N THR A 122 28.32 -30.50 -8.06
CA THR A 122 28.56 -31.76 -7.33
C THR A 122 29.12 -31.47 -5.94
N PRO A 123 28.88 -32.34 -4.94
CA PRO A 123 29.48 -32.19 -3.62
C PRO A 123 31.01 -32.22 -3.61
N LYS A 124 31.69 -32.58 -4.70
CA LYS A 124 33.16 -32.57 -4.76
C LYS A 124 33.75 -31.24 -5.25
N ASP A 125 32.91 -30.36 -5.79
CA ASP A 125 33.33 -29.06 -6.32
C ASP A 125 33.32 -27.98 -5.24
N ALA A 126 34.34 -28.04 -4.37
CA ALA A 126 34.46 -27.14 -3.22
C ALA A 126 34.59 -25.66 -3.61
N GLN A 127 35.12 -25.37 -4.81
CA GLN A 127 35.26 -23.99 -5.28
C GLN A 127 33.90 -23.43 -5.66
N ARG A 128 33.11 -24.17 -6.44
CA ARG A 128 31.77 -23.74 -6.83
C ARG A 128 30.81 -23.65 -5.63
N LEU A 129 30.94 -24.54 -4.64
CA LEU A 129 30.16 -24.47 -3.40
C LEU A 129 30.45 -23.17 -2.61
N LYS A 130 31.71 -22.71 -2.54
CA LYS A 130 32.05 -21.42 -1.90
C LYS A 130 31.51 -20.21 -2.66
N GLU A 131 31.42 -20.29 -3.98
CA GLU A 131 30.77 -19.24 -4.78
C GLU A 131 29.28 -19.18 -4.49
N ILE A 132 28.62 -20.34 -4.45
CA ILE A 132 27.19 -20.44 -4.10
C ILE A 132 26.92 -19.95 -2.68
N GLU A 133 27.81 -20.22 -1.71
CA GLU A 133 27.70 -19.70 -0.34
C GLU A 133 27.58 -18.17 -0.32
N LYS A 134 28.43 -17.48 -1.08
CA LYS A 134 28.38 -16.01 -1.23
C LYS A 134 27.11 -15.54 -1.94
N GLU A 135 26.68 -16.26 -2.96
CA GLU A 135 25.43 -15.94 -3.67
C GLU A 135 24.20 -16.13 -2.75
N ILE A 136 24.22 -17.10 -1.83
CA ILE A 136 23.18 -17.30 -0.80
C ILE A 136 23.16 -16.10 0.17
N GLU A 137 24.32 -15.59 0.61
CA GLU A 137 24.40 -14.39 1.45
C GLU A 137 23.77 -13.16 0.75
N VAL A 138 24.03 -12.99 -0.55
CA VAL A 138 23.39 -11.92 -1.36
C VAL A 138 21.88 -12.15 -1.46
N GLY A 139 21.43 -13.40 -1.63
CA GLY A 139 20.01 -13.75 -1.62
C GLY A 139 19.32 -13.45 -0.28
N ALA A 140 20.03 -13.61 0.84
CA ALA A 140 19.52 -13.26 2.16
C ALA A 140 19.27 -11.74 2.31
N ALA A 141 20.09 -10.90 1.69
CA ALA A 141 19.86 -9.45 1.66
C ALA A 141 18.58 -9.09 0.89
N ALA A 142 18.34 -9.71 -0.27
CA ALA A 142 17.11 -9.52 -1.04
C ALA A 142 15.85 -9.95 -0.25
N ARG A 143 15.93 -11.09 0.46
CA ARG A 143 14.88 -11.53 1.39
C ARG A 143 14.64 -10.50 2.50
N SER A 144 15.70 -9.98 3.10
CA SER A 144 15.60 -8.97 4.17
C SER A 144 14.88 -7.71 3.68
N GLN A 145 15.17 -7.26 2.45
CA GLN A 145 14.49 -6.11 1.86
C GLN A 145 12.99 -6.36 1.69
N VAL A 146 12.59 -7.53 1.18
CA VAL A 146 11.17 -7.92 1.06
C VAL A 146 10.48 -7.91 2.43
N ALA A 147 11.13 -8.49 3.44
CA ALA A 147 10.60 -8.53 4.79
C ALA A 147 10.46 -7.13 5.41
N GLU A 148 11.39 -6.21 5.12
CA GLU A 148 11.31 -4.83 5.55
C GLU A 148 10.14 -4.09 4.90
N THR A 149 9.97 -4.22 3.59
CA THR A 149 8.84 -3.62 2.86
C THR A 149 7.50 -4.16 3.38
N ALA A 150 7.39 -5.47 3.57
CA ALA A 150 6.20 -6.08 4.16
C ALA A 150 5.92 -5.55 5.58
N ARG A 151 6.95 -5.39 6.41
CA ARG A 151 6.80 -4.81 7.76
C ARG A 151 6.29 -3.37 7.71
N LYS A 152 6.79 -2.55 6.77
CA LYS A 152 6.30 -1.17 6.59
C LYS A 152 4.83 -1.15 6.19
N LEU A 153 4.43 -1.99 5.24
CA LEU A 153 3.03 -2.11 4.81
C LEU A 153 2.10 -2.55 5.94
N LEU A 154 2.49 -3.58 6.69
CA LEU A 154 1.71 -4.10 7.82
C LEU A 154 1.72 -3.14 9.04
N GLY A 155 2.61 -2.16 9.05
CA GLY A 155 2.67 -1.10 10.07
C GLY A 155 1.81 0.12 9.77
N LEU A 156 1.17 0.18 8.60
CA LEU A 156 0.23 1.25 8.25
C LEU A 156 -1.02 1.17 9.13
N PRO A 157 -1.71 2.31 9.37
CA PRO A 157 -2.89 2.34 10.23
C PRO A 157 -4.08 1.57 9.64
N ASP A 158 -4.80 0.86 10.51
CA ASP A 158 -6.08 0.19 10.20
C ASP A 158 -6.06 -0.69 8.93
N VAL A 159 -4.96 -1.41 8.69
CA VAL A 159 -4.80 -2.26 7.51
C VAL A 159 -5.79 -3.41 7.45
N THR A 160 -6.17 -3.78 6.22
CA THR A 160 -7.02 -4.92 5.88
C THR A 160 -6.46 -5.68 4.68
N GLU A 161 -6.98 -6.88 4.39
CA GLU A 161 -6.53 -7.70 3.24
C GLU A 161 -5.02 -8.06 3.28
N GLU A 162 -4.45 -8.24 4.46
CA GLU A 162 -3.01 -8.45 4.69
C GLU A 162 -2.45 -9.78 4.14
N ASP A 163 -3.32 -10.75 3.83
CA ASP A 163 -2.92 -12.11 3.48
C ASP A 163 -1.99 -12.15 2.26
N GLY A 164 -2.21 -11.27 1.27
CA GLY A 164 -1.34 -11.17 0.10
C GLY A 164 0.11 -10.87 0.50
N VAL A 165 0.30 -9.87 1.35
CA VAL A 165 1.63 -9.45 1.86
C VAL A 165 2.27 -10.58 2.68
N LYS A 166 1.52 -11.20 3.59
CA LYS A 166 2.02 -12.30 4.45
C LYS A 166 2.41 -13.53 3.63
N ASN A 167 1.62 -13.87 2.61
CA ASN A 167 1.89 -15.01 1.73
C ASN A 167 3.13 -14.78 0.87
N THR A 168 3.34 -13.57 0.35
CA THR A 168 4.56 -13.22 -0.39
C THR A 168 5.81 -13.43 0.45
N VAL A 169 5.84 -12.92 1.68
CA VAL A 169 6.98 -13.11 2.60
C VAL A 169 7.19 -14.60 2.91
N SER A 170 6.11 -15.31 3.25
CA SER A 170 6.19 -16.74 3.61
C SER A 170 6.69 -17.62 2.45
N SER A 171 6.28 -17.30 1.22
CA SER A 171 6.74 -17.99 0.01
C SER A 171 8.25 -17.84 -0.18
N ILE A 172 8.77 -16.61 -0.08
CA ILE A 172 10.20 -16.32 -0.25
C ILE A 172 11.01 -16.97 0.88
N ASP A 173 10.54 -16.86 2.11
CA ASP A 173 11.16 -17.48 3.28
C ASP A 173 11.27 -19.00 3.11
N GLY A 174 10.20 -19.65 2.65
CA GLY A 174 10.18 -21.08 2.37
C GLY A 174 11.18 -21.48 1.28
N ARG A 175 11.28 -20.71 0.19
CA ARG A 175 12.24 -20.97 -0.89
C ARG A 175 13.69 -20.82 -0.44
N VAL A 176 13.99 -19.75 0.29
CA VAL A 176 15.35 -19.52 0.83
C VAL A 176 15.72 -20.64 1.82
N ALA A 177 14.81 -21.03 2.71
CA ALA A 177 15.05 -22.11 3.65
C ALA A 177 15.32 -23.45 2.95
N ALA A 178 14.59 -23.76 1.88
CA ALA A 178 14.81 -24.98 1.09
C ALA A 178 16.18 -24.98 0.39
N ILE A 179 16.60 -23.84 -0.17
CA ILE A 179 17.90 -23.67 -0.82
C ILE A 179 19.04 -23.83 0.20
N SER A 180 18.94 -23.18 1.37
CA SER A 180 19.92 -23.32 2.44
C SER A 180 20.04 -24.77 2.91
N ALA A 181 18.92 -25.49 3.06
CA ALA A 181 18.93 -26.89 3.46
C ALA A 181 19.60 -27.82 2.41
N ASP A 182 19.35 -27.61 1.11
CA ASP A 182 20.05 -28.37 0.05
C ASP A 182 21.55 -28.05 0.03
N PHE A 183 21.92 -26.78 0.19
CA PHE A 183 23.32 -26.35 0.29
C PHE A 183 24.05 -27.00 1.46
N ASP A 184 23.47 -26.95 2.66
CA ASP A 184 24.04 -27.56 3.88
C ASP A 184 24.25 -29.07 3.72
N THR A 185 23.31 -29.75 3.04
CA THR A 185 23.40 -31.19 2.76
C THR A 185 24.60 -31.49 1.85
N ARG A 186 24.81 -30.71 0.78
CA ARG A 186 25.97 -30.88 -0.11
C ARG A 186 27.29 -30.55 0.57
N MET A 187 27.32 -29.52 1.42
CA MET A 187 28.50 -29.14 2.18
C MET A 187 28.92 -30.20 3.21
N LYS A 188 27.97 -30.91 3.81
CA LYS A 188 28.27 -32.05 4.69
C LYS A 188 28.97 -33.17 3.91
N VAL A 189 28.43 -33.55 2.75
CA VAL A 189 29.03 -34.58 1.89
C VAL A 189 30.41 -34.17 1.36
N ASN A 190 30.67 -32.88 1.12
CA ASN A 190 31.99 -32.40 0.69
C ASN A 190 33.08 -32.58 1.76
N ARG A 191 32.70 -32.62 3.05
CA ARG A 191 33.62 -32.69 4.20
C ARG A 191 33.91 -34.13 4.64
N GLU A 192 33.16 -35.11 4.14
CA GLU A 192 33.35 -36.55 4.34
C GLU A 192 34.28 -37.16 3.28
#